data_AF-A0AAV8YL05-F1
#
_entry.id   AF-A0AAV8YL05-F1
#
_cell.length_a   1.000
_cell.length_b   1.000
_cell.length_c   1.000
_cell.angle_alpha   90.00
_cell.angle_beta   90.00
_cell.angle_gamma   90.00
#
_symmetry.space_group_name_H-M   'P 1'
#
loop_
_entity.id
_entity.type
_entity.pdbx_description
1 polymer ?
#
loop_
_entity_poly.entity_id
_entity_poly.type
_entity_poly.pdbx_seq_one_letter_code
_entity_poly.pdbx_strand_id
1 'polypeptide(L)'
;MSNCNDLQPRQVLRAKGRYRRRERVNLNKMLSLGITKDLAPSTLWGRPILMYSKGGEIRRDEACLDYSGQEVILYPCHGSKGNQYWDYDSDLKLLRHGSSDKCLAINEAKTKVVMEQCDSDSQRQQWVMENYDPSKL
;
A
#
# COMPACT_ATOMS: atom_id res chain seq x y z
N MET A 1 32.42 39.21 -32.22
CA MET A 1 31.00 39.35 -32.58
C MET A 1 30.62 38.15 -33.42
N SER A 2 29.41 37.62 -33.16
CA SER A 2 28.70 36.52 -33.85
C SER A 2 29.14 35.09 -33.51
N ASN A 3 28.30 34.09 -33.19
CA ASN A 3 26.95 34.02 -32.61
C ASN A 3 26.69 32.53 -32.22
N CYS A 4 25.75 32.30 -31.30
CA CYS A 4 25.08 31.06 -30.84
C CYS A 4 25.54 29.67 -31.37
N ASN A 5 26.01 28.74 -30.52
CA ASN A 5 25.21 27.83 -29.67
C ASN A 5 24.28 26.91 -30.50
N ASP A 6 24.21 25.60 -30.33
CA ASP A 6 24.88 24.66 -29.43
C ASP A 6 24.56 23.25 -29.98
N LEU A 7 25.31 22.29 -29.46
CA LEU A 7 25.52 20.93 -29.92
C LEU A 7 24.27 20.04 -30.13
N GLN A 8 24.45 19.16 -31.11
CA GLN A 8 23.81 17.87 -31.45
C GLN A 8 23.06 17.09 -30.34
N PRO A 9 22.13 16.20 -30.73
CA PRO A 9 20.97 15.79 -29.93
C PRO A 9 21.35 15.19 -28.58
N ARG A 10 20.77 15.76 -27.51
CA ARG A 10 20.85 15.19 -26.16
C ARG A 10 20.35 13.76 -26.18
N GLN A 11 21.26 12.86 -25.87
CA GLN A 11 20.94 11.48 -25.51
C GLN A 11 19.85 11.51 -24.45
N VAL A 12 18.72 10.86 -24.74
CA VAL A 12 17.74 10.49 -23.71
C VAL A 12 18.48 9.55 -22.77
N LEU A 13 19.00 10.08 -21.66
CA LEU A 13 19.46 9.29 -20.53
C LEU A 13 18.24 8.57 -19.99
N ARG A 14 17.95 7.39 -20.55
CA ARG A 14 17.17 6.36 -19.86
C ARG A 14 18.01 5.96 -18.66
N ALA A 15 17.85 6.68 -17.56
CA ALA A 15 18.20 6.16 -16.25
C ALA A 15 17.46 4.82 -16.12
N LYS A 16 18.19 3.71 -16.25
CA LYS A 16 17.71 2.40 -15.80
C LYS A 16 17.66 2.45 -14.29
N GLY A 17 16.71 3.21 -13.74
CA GLY A 17 16.32 3.13 -12.36
C GLY A 17 15.85 1.70 -12.14
N ARG A 18 16.56 0.96 -11.28
CA ARG A 18 16.16 -0.36 -10.82
C ARG A 18 14.81 -0.18 -10.14
N TYR A 19 13.72 -0.45 -10.86
CA TYR A 19 12.35 -0.38 -10.33
C TYR A 19 12.30 -1.36 -9.15
N ARG A 20 12.38 -0.84 -7.93
CA ARG A 20 12.20 -1.65 -6.73
C ARG A 20 10.77 -2.17 -6.80
N ARG A 21 10.63 -3.48 -7.04
CA ARG A 21 9.34 -4.16 -6.99
C ARG A 21 8.77 -3.88 -5.59
N ARG A 22 7.66 -3.14 -5.51
CA ARG A 22 6.98 -2.88 -4.25
C ARG A 22 6.25 -4.15 -3.82
N GLU A 23 6.20 -4.39 -2.51
CA GLU A 23 5.62 -5.61 -1.94
C GLU A 23 4.12 -5.56 -1.99
N ARG A 24 3.45 -6.65 -2.35
CA ARG A 24 1.99 -6.62 -2.54
C ARG A 24 1.29 -7.10 -1.29
N VAL A 25 0.21 -6.44 -0.88
CA VAL A 25 -0.63 -6.96 0.22
C VAL A 25 -1.58 -8.03 -0.32
N ASN A 26 -2.02 -8.98 0.51
CA ASN A 26 -2.98 -10.02 0.13
C ASN A 26 -4.26 -9.43 -0.49
N LEU A 27 -4.26 -9.37 -1.81
CA LEU A 27 -5.27 -8.69 -2.58
C LEU A 27 -6.60 -9.43 -2.54
N ASN A 28 -6.57 -10.76 -2.66
CA ASN A 28 -7.79 -11.57 -2.65
C ASN A 28 -8.61 -11.30 -1.38
N LYS A 29 -7.91 -11.17 -0.25
CA LYS A 29 -8.48 -10.91 1.07
C LYS A 29 -9.02 -9.48 1.21
N MET A 30 -8.41 -8.47 0.58
CA MET A 30 -8.95 -7.09 0.58
C MET A 30 -10.07 -6.86 -0.44
N LEU A 31 -9.99 -7.51 -1.61
CA LEU A 31 -11.05 -7.46 -2.64
C LEU A 31 -12.37 -8.01 -2.12
N SER A 32 -12.33 -9.14 -1.41
CA SER A 32 -13.54 -9.73 -0.82
C SER A 32 -14.25 -8.79 0.15
N LEU A 33 -13.52 -7.86 0.78
CA LEU A 33 -14.02 -6.96 1.82
C LEU A 33 -14.43 -5.59 1.28
N GLY A 34 -14.34 -5.36 -0.03
CA GLY A 34 -14.87 -4.15 -0.65
C GLY A 34 -14.00 -2.90 -0.59
N ILE A 35 -12.87 -2.91 0.11
CA ILE A 35 -11.98 -1.74 0.26
C ILE A 35 -11.49 -1.20 -1.09
N THR A 36 -11.34 -2.07 -2.09
CA THR A 36 -10.86 -1.71 -3.43
C THR A 36 -11.97 -1.59 -4.48
N LYS A 37 -13.25 -1.76 -4.12
CA LYS A 37 -14.36 -1.84 -5.09
C LYS A 37 -14.69 -0.49 -5.74
N ASP A 38 -14.55 0.60 -5.00
CA ASP A 38 -15.01 1.93 -5.46
C ASP A 38 -14.01 2.67 -6.37
N LEU A 39 -12.81 2.14 -6.55
CA LEU A 39 -11.77 2.72 -7.40
C LEU A 39 -11.51 1.88 -8.67
N ALA A 40 -12.41 0.99 -9.05
CA ALA A 40 -12.30 0.27 -10.32
C ALA A 40 -13.06 1.03 -11.43
N PRO A 41 -12.39 1.73 -12.35
CA PRO A 41 -13.02 1.98 -13.65
C PRO A 41 -13.26 0.59 -14.26
N SER A 42 -14.50 0.35 -14.69
CA SER A 42 -15.06 -0.95 -15.06
C SER A 42 -14.36 -1.69 -16.21
N THR A 43 -13.23 -1.21 -16.75
CA THR A 43 -12.65 -1.71 -18.02
C THR A 43 -11.14 -1.41 -18.20
N LEU A 44 -10.28 -1.59 -17.19
CA LEU A 44 -8.82 -1.61 -17.43
C LEU A 44 -8.16 -2.89 -16.87
N TRP A 45 -7.61 -3.67 -17.79
CA TRP A 45 -7.11 -5.03 -17.66
C TRP A 45 -5.97 -5.19 -16.63
N GLY A 46 -6.32 -5.34 -15.36
CA GLY A 46 -5.40 -5.73 -14.30
C GLY A 46 -6.12 -5.97 -12.97
N ARG A 47 -5.70 -6.98 -12.21
CA ARG A 47 -6.13 -7.10 -10.80
C ARG A 47 -5.59 -5.86 -10.05
N PRO A 48 -6.42 -5.11 -9.30
CA PRO A 48 -5.96 -3.90 -8.62
C PRO A 48 -4.93 -4.27 -7.56
N ILE A 49 -3.65 -3.95 -7.76
CA ILE A 49 -2.58 -4.38 -6.84
C ILE A 49 -2.42 -3.35 -5.72
N LEU A 50 -2.50 -3.80 -4.47
CA LEU A 50 -2.10 -3.03 -3.30
C LEU A 50 -0.63 -3.26 -3.00
N MET A 51 0.10 -2.20 -2.63
CA MET A 51 1.54 -2.21 -2.45
C MET A 51 1.95 -1.58 -1.12
N TYR A 52 2.76 -2.27 -0.31
CA TYR A 52 3.39 -1.71 0.87
C TYR A 52 4.61 -0.86 0.48
N SER A 53 4.65 0.38 0.95
CA SER A 53 5.69 1.36 0.66
C SER A 53 6.75 1.36 1.76
N LYS A 54 7.96 1.82 1.44
CA LYS A 54 9.05 2.05 2.42
C LYS A 54 8.67 3.06 3.50
N GLY A 55 7.70 3.93 3.21
CA GLY A 55 7.18 4.92 4.14
C GLY A 55 6.12 4.38 5.10
N GLY A 56 5.78 3.09 5.01
CA GLY A 56 4.70 2.48 5.80
C GLY A 56 3.31 2.72 5.22
N GLU A 57 3.18 3.03 3.92
CA GLU A 57 1.87 3.22 3.29
C GLU A 57 1.43 1.95 2.58
N ILE A 58 0.14 1.59 2.65
CA ILE A 58 -0.45 0.59 1.77
C ILE A 58 -1.14 1.32 0.62
N ARG A 59 -0.54 1.26 -0.57
CA ARG A 59 -0.91 2.08 -1.74
C ARG A 59 -1.62 1.28 -2.80
N ARG A 60 -2.59 1.90 -3.45
CA ARG A 60 -3.14 1.49 -4.75
C ARG A 60 -3.15 2.72 -5.64
N ASP A 61 -2.33 2.70 -6.69
CA ASP A 61 -2.14 3.86 -7.58
C ASP A 61 -1.78 5.12 -6.75
N GLU A 62 -2.60 6.17 -6.80
CA GLU A 62 -2.43 7.43 -6.04
C GLU A 62 -3.20 7.46 -4.70
N ALA A 63 -3.91 6.37 -4.35
CA ALA A 63 -4.65 6.24 -3.10
C ALA A 63 -3.91 5.36 -2.08
N CYS A 64 -4.06 5.69 -0.81
CA CYS A 64 -3.45 5.04 0.34
C CYS A 64 -4.54 4.51 1.27
N LEU A 65 -4.28 3.37 1.91
CA LEU A 65 -5.10 2.84 2.98
C LEU A 65 -5.02 3.80 4.17
N ASP A 66 -6.17 4.29 4.60
CA ASP A 66 -6.31 5.37 5.56
C ASP A 66 -7.29 4.96 6.64
N TYR A 67 -6.89 5.05 7.91
CA TYR A 67 -7.79 4.80 9.04
C TYR A 67 -8.20 6.13 9.69
N SER A 68 -9.47 6.49 9.50
CA SER A 68 -10.05 7.75 10.01
C SER A 68 -10.28 7.78 11.53
N GLY A 69 -9.96 6.69 12.23
CA GLY A 69 -10.37 6.45 13.63
C GLY A 69 -11.71 5.71 13.75
N GLN A 70 -12.50 5.64 12.68
CA GLN A 70 -13.76 4.89 12.65
C GLN A 70 -13.72 3.77 11.62
N GLU A 71 -13.25 4.06 10.42
CA GLU A 71 -13.25 3.14 9.29
C GLU A 71 -11.95 3.21 8.50
N VAL A 72 -11.69 2.15 7.73
CA VAL A 72 -10.54 2.05 6.84
C VAL A 72 -11.00 2.28 5.42
N ILE A 73 -10.48 3.33 4.78
CA ILE A 73 -10.84 3.78 3.44
C ILE A 73 -9.60 3.89 2.55
N LEU A 74 -9.82 4.17 1.27
CA LEU A 74 -8.76 4.60 0.37
C LEU A 74 -8.86 6.12 0.18
N TYR A 75 -7.82 6.85 0.54
CA TYR A 75 -7.75 8.30 0.45
C TYR A 75 -6.48 8.73 -0.32
N PRO A 76 -6.44 9.89 -1.00
CA PRO A 76 -5.23 10.36 -1.67
C PRO A 76 -3.98 10.27 -0.77
N CYS A 77 -2.93 9.66 -1.28
CA CYS A 77 -1.67 9.54 -0.56
C CYS A 77 -1.04 10.91 -0.33
N HIS A 78 -0.67 11.23 0.90
CA HIS A 78 0.00 12.51 1.22
C HIS A 78 1.36 12.36 1.90
N GLY A 79 1.79 11.15 2.28
CA GLY A 79 3.15 10.89 2.78
C GLY A 79 3.48 11.40 4.19
N SER A 80 2.54 12.04 4.88
CA SER A 80 2.73 12.62 6.22
C SER A 80 2.65 11.59 7.36
N LYS A 81 2.63 10.29 7.02
CA LYS A 81 2.44 9.15 7.93
C LYS A 81 1.08 9.13 8.62
N GLY A 82 0.81 9.95 9.64
CA GLY A 82 -0.53 10.16 10.22
C GLY A 82 -1.46 8.93 10.28
N ASN A 83 -2.63 9.08 9.67
CA ASN A 83 -3.68 8.07 9.47
C ASN A 83 -3.42 7.10 8.30
N GLN A 84 -2.36 7.31 7.52
CA GLN A 84 -1.97 6.50 6.36
C GLN A 84 -0.76 5.61 6.65
N TYR A 85 -0.30 5.58 7.90
CA TYR A 85 0.88 4.85 8.31
C TYR A 85 0.52 3.52 8.96
N TRP A 86 1.09 2.47 8.37
CA TRP A 86 0.93 1.09 8.73
C TRP A 86 2.32 0.50 8.98
N ASP A 87 2.47 -0.09 10.14
CA ASP A 87 3.62 -0.89 10.49
C ASP A 87 3.30 -2.36 10.22
N TYR A 88 4.09 -2.99 9.36
CA TYR A 88 3.93 -4.39 9.02
C TYR A 88 4.96 -5.23 9.77
N ASP A 89 4.46 -6.02 10.72
CA ASP A 89 5.24 -7.05 11.38
C ASP A 89 5.28 -8.30 10.49
N SER A 90 6.45 -8.59 9.94
CA SER A 90 6.62 -9.73 9.04
C SER A 90 6.64 -11.08 9.74
N ASP A 91 6.93 -11.14 11.02
CA ASP A 91 7.00 -12.41 11.76
C ASP A 91 5.60 -12.79 12.22
N LEU A 92 4.86 -11.82 12.77
CA LEU A 92 3.48 -12.00 13.25
C LEU A 92 2.43 -11.82 12.13
N LYS A 93 2.84 -11.31 10.97
CA LYS A 93 1.96 -10.98 9.83
C LYS A 93 0.89 -9.95 10.20
N LEU A 94 1.19 -9.07 11.16
CA LEU A 94 0.24 -8.05 11.63
C LEU A 94 0.42 -6.74 10.88
N LEU A 95 -0.70 -6.09 10.58
CA LEU A 95 -0.74 -4.73 10.05
C LEU A 95 -1.23 -3.79 11.15
N ARG A 96 -0.30 -3.14 11.83
CA ARG A 96 -0.59 -2.21 12.91
C ARG A 96 -0.70 -0.79 12.37
N HIS A 97 -1.76 -0.08 12.74
CA HIS A 97 -1.89 1.33 12.43
C HIS A 97 -1.09 2.15 13.44
N GLY A 98 -0.11 2.93 12.98
CA GLY A 98 0.92 3.43 13.89
C GLY A 98 0.52 4.55 14.84
N SER A 99 -0.63 5.21 14.65
CA SER A 99 -1.11 6.23 15.61
C SER A 99 -2.19 5.71 16.58
N SER A 100 -2.84 4.58 16.28
CA SER A 100 -3.87 4.00 17.16
C SER A 100 -3.42 2.73 17.86
N ASP A 101 -2.28 2.15 17.48
CA ASP A 101 -1.76 0.85 17.93
C ASP A 101 -2.75 -0.33 17.74
N LYS A 102 -3.79 -0.14 16.93
CA LYS A 102 -4.75 -1.17 16.55
C LYS A 102 -4.27 -1.91 15.32
N CYS A 103 -4.65 -3.18 15.21
CA CYS A 103 -4.34 -4.01 14.06
C CYS A 103 -5.54 -4.11 13.12
N LEU A 104 -5.23 -4.15 11.82
CA LEU A 104 -6.22 -4.42 10.78
C LEU A 104 -6.70 -5.87 10.92
N ALA A 105 -8.00 -6.07 11.02
CA ALA A 105 -8.62 -7.38 11.09
C ALA A 105 -9.73 -7.50 10.05
N ILE A 106 -10.06 -8.73 9.67
CA ILE A 106 -11.36 -9.01 9.05
C ILE A 106 -12.38 -9.23 10.15
N ASN A 107 -13.58 -8.65 10.04
CA ASN A 107 -14.68 -9.01 10.93
C ASN A 107 -15.05 -10.51 10.86
N GLU A 108 -15.75 -11.02 11.86
CA GLU A 108 -16.15 -12.44 11.92
C GLU A 108 -16.96 -12.90 10.70
N ALA A 109 -17.84 -12.04 10.20
CA ALA A 109 -18.66 -12.32 9.02
C ALA A 109 -17.87 -12.33 7.70
N LYS A 110 -16.58 -11.95 7.71
CA LYS A 110 -15.71 -11.88 6.53
C LYS A 110 -16.23 -10.94 5.43
N THR A 111 -16.92 -9.88 5.83
CA THR A 111 -17.56 -8.92 4.93
C THR A 111 -16.86 -7.56 4.89
N LYS A 112 -16.14 -7.18 5.96
CA LYS A 112 -15.42 -5.89 6.04
C LYS A 112 -14.14 -6.02 6.86
N VAL A 113 -13.26 -5.03 6.69
CA VAL A 113 -12.18 -4.81 7.66
C VAL A 113 -12.65 -4.00 8.85
N VAL A 114 -12.00 -4.24 9.97
CA VAL A 114 -12.20 -3.55 11.24
C VAL A 114 -10.84 -3.31 11.89
N MET A 115 -10.78 -2.38 12.83
CA MET A 115 -9.59 -2.11 13.63
C MET A 115 -9.82 -2.65 15.05
N GLU A 116 -8.97 -3.57 15.47
CA GLU A 116 -9.09 -4.27 16.75
C GLU A 116 -7.78 -4.14 17.56
N GLN A 117 -7.84 -4.49 18.84
CA GLN A 117 -6.61 -4.67 19.62
C GLN A 117 -5.74 -5.74 18.94
N CYS A 118 -4.45 -5.47 18.81
CA CYS A 118 -3.52 -6.42 18.19
C CYS A 118 -3.47 -7.74 18.96
N ASP A 119 -3.69 -8.83 18.23
CA ASP A 119 -3.67 -10.21 18.71
C ASP A 119 -2.93 -11.07 17.67
N SER A 120 -1.73 -11.54 18.03
CA SER A 120 -0.88 -12.36 17.16
C SER A 120 -1.47 -13.75 16.86
N ASP A 121 -2.33 -14.26 17.74
CA ASP A 121 -2.93 -15.59 17.60
C ASP A 121 -4.20 -15.53 16.72
N SER A 122 -4.72 -14.33 16.47
CA SER A 122 -5.88 -14.10 15.64
C SER A 122 -5.56 -14.19 14.14
N GLN A 123 -5.99 -15.27 13.50
CA GLN A 123 -5.93 -15.43 12.04
C GLN A 123 -6.69 -14.34 11.26
N ARG A 124 -7.64 -13.65 11.92
CA ARG A 124 -8.37 -12.51 11.33
C ARG A 124 -7.45 -11.30 11.13
N GLN A 125 -6.38 -11.19 11.92
CA GLN A 125 -5.40 -10.10 11.90
C GLN A 125 -4.13 -10.41 11.10
N GLN A 126 -4.00 -11.62 10.57
CA GLN A 126 -2.83 -12.04 9.79
C GLN A 126 -2.98 -11.71 8.30
N TRP A 127 -2.00 -10.96 7.78
CA TRP A 127 -1.92 -10.47 6.40
C TRP A 127 -0.59 -10.85 5.77
N VAL A 128 -0.65 -11.49 4.61
CA VAL A 128 0.55 -11.88 3.86
C VAL A 128 0.90 -10.78 2.86
N MET A 129 2.14 -10.31 2.94
CA MET A 129 2.75 -9.48 1.91
C MET A 129 3.44 -10.39 0.88
N GLU A 130 2.94 -10.43 -0.35
CA GLU A 130 3.56 -11.15 -1.45
C GLU A 130 4.88 -10.48 -1.85
N ASN A 131 5.92 -11.30 -2.06
CA ASN A 131 7.29 -10.92 -2.40
C ASN A 131 8.07 -10.17 -1.31
N TYR A 132 7.51 -10.04 -0.10
CA TYR A 132 8.11 -9.29 1.00
C TYR A 132 9.56 -9.71 1.29
N ASP A 133 10.48 -8.76 1.14
CA ASP A 133 11.86 -8.88 1.56
C ASP A 133 12.24 -7.68 2.44
N PRO A 134 12.45 -7.89 3.77
CA PRO A 134 12.76 -6.79 4.68
C PRO A 134 14.05 -6.06 4.30
N SER A 135 14.98 -6.71 3.58
CA SER A 135 16.22 -6.07 3.10
C SER A 135 16.01 -5.07 1.96
N LYS A 136 14.82 -5.07 1.33
CA LYS A 136 14.50 -4.19 0.19
C LYS A 136 13.74 -2.91 0.59
N LEU A 137 13.25 -2.86 1.83
CA LEU A 137 12.55 -1.71 2.42
C LEU A 137 13.47 -0.52 2.70
#